data_AF-A0A3S0R5D4-F1
#
_entry.id   AF-A0A3S0R5D4-F1
#
_cell.length_a   1.000
_cell.length_b   1.000
_cell.length_c   1.000
_cell.angle_alpha   90.00
_cell.angle_beta   90.00
_cell.angle_gamma   90.00
#
_symmetry.space_group_name_H-M   'P 1'
#
loop_
_entity.id
_entity.type
_entity.pdbx_description
1 polymer ?
#
loop_
_entity_poly.entity_id
_entity_poly.type
_entity_poly.pdbx_seq_one_letter_code
_entity_poly.pdbx_strand_id
1 'polypeptide(L)' 'MSKFTYNDIVSVRVNDGADSPRKAWVVGIFEKRPQQGTYFDKFPPGVVYTVEFEDGSSTQFHEDDLQLWD' A
#
# COMPACT_ATOMS: atom_id res chain seq x y z
N MET A 1 5.70 -0.46 -13.95
CA MET A 1 6.68 0.11 -13.02
C MET A 1 5.89 0.59 -11.81
N SER A 2 6.41 0.32 -10.62
CA SER A 2 5.82 0.80 -9.37
C SER A 2 5.73 2.34 -9.31
N LYS A 3 4.61 2.87 -8.81
CA LYS A 3 4.42 4.30 -8.52
C LYS A 3 5.30 4.79 -7.36
N PHE A 4 5.48 3.94 -6.36
CA PHE A 4 6.32 4.18 -5.18
C PHE A 4 7.49 3.19 -5.13
N THR A 5 8.53 3.54 -4.38
CA THR A 5 9.73 2.75 -4.13
C THR A 5 9.92 2.46 -2.65
N TYR A 6 10.84 1.55 -2.31
CA TYR A 6 11.12 1.19 -0.93
C TYR A 6 11.58 2.41 -0.12
N ASN A 7 11.08 2.56 1.10
CA ASN A 7 11.21 3.72 2.00
C ASN A 7 10.46 4.99 1.59
N ASP A 8 9.72 5.01 0.48
CA ASP A 8 8.82 6.14 0.21
C ASP A 8 7.79 6.27 1.34
N ILE A 9 7.52 7.50 1.74
CA ILE A 9 6.49 7.82 2.73
C ILE A 9 5.20 8.10 1.98
N VAL A 10 4.14 7.42 2.36
CA VAL A 10 2.83 7.50 1.73
C VAL A 10 1.74 7.82 2.76
N SER A 11 0.61 8.33 2.28
CA SER A 11 -0.64 8.31 3.04
C SER A 11 -1.62 7.29 2.45
N VAL A 12 -2.34 6.61 3.36
CA VAL A 12 -3.42 5.68 3.00
C VAL A 12 -4.74 6.44 2.89
N ARG A 13 -5.41 6.32 1.74
CA ARG A 13 -6.77 6.81 1.53
C ARG A 13 -7.76 5.87 2.18
N VAL A 14 -8.27 6.26 3.34
CA VAL A 14 -9.39 5.55 3.98
C VAL A 14 -10.68 6.07 3.34
N ASN A 15 -11.32 5.27 2.49
CA ASN A 15 -12.59 5.62 1.81
C ASN A 15 -13.79 5.84 2.76
N ASP A 16 -13.57 5.81 4.07
CA ASP A 16 -14.61 5.80 5.11
C ASP A 16 -14.71 7.12 5.90
N GLY A 17 -14.15 8.21 5.39
CA GLY A 17 -14.29 9.53 6.02
C GLY A 17 -13.55 9.68 7.36
N ALA A 18 -12.53 8.87 7.62
CA ALA A 18 -11.64 9.08 8.75
C ALA A 18 -10.88 10.41 8.57
N ASP A 19 -10.97 11.27 9.58
CA ASP A 19 -10.58 12.70 9.55
C ASP A 19 -9.10 13.00 9.24
N SER A 20 -8.21 12.00 9.17
CA SER A 20 -6.80 12.23 8.85
C SER A 20 -6.18 11.09 8.04
N PRO A 21 -5.44 11.40 6.95
CA PRO A 21 -4.62 10.41 6.26
C PRO A 21 -3.59 9.80 7.22
N ARG A 22 -3.47 8.47 7.20
CA ARG A 22 -2.46 7.76 8.01
C ARG A 22 -1.13 7.68 7.25
N LYS A 23 -0.07 8.20 7.86
CA LYS A 23 1.31 8.13 7.37
C LYS A 23 1.85 6.70 7.48
N ALA A 24 2.52 6.22 6.44
CA ALA A 24 3.16 4.91 6.40
C ALA A 24 4.40 4.90 5.50
N TRP A 25 5.26 3.91 5.66
CA TRP A 25 6.45 3.67 4.84
C TRP A 25 6.27 2.46 3.95
N VAL A 26 6.70 2.55 2.69
CA VAL A 26 6.73 1.39 1.79
C VAL A 26 7.86 0.45 2.19
N VAL A 27 7.49 -0.76 2.62
CA VAL A 27 8.44 -1.82 3.05
C VAL A 27 8.39 -3.07 2.17
N GLY A 28 7.47 -3.13 1.19
CA GLY A 28 7.40 -4.22 0.22
C GLY A 28 6.64 -3.83 -1.04
N ILE A 29 7.06 -4.38 -2.19
CA ILE A 29 6.48 -4.07 -3.51
C ILE A 29 6.21 -5.37 -4.26
N PHE A 30 4.96 -5.57 -4.67
CA PHE A 30 4.53 -6.72 -5.46
C PHE A 30 4.12 -6.27 -6.87
N GLU A 31 5.11 -6.04 -7.75
CA GLU A 31 4.85 -5.69 -9.17
C GLU A 31 4.24 -6.86 -9.95
N LYS A 32 4.69 -8.08 -9.64
CA LYS A 32 4.10 -9.32 -10.14
C LYS A 32 3.58 -10.09 -8.94
N ARG A 33 2.25 -10.17 -8.82
CA ARG A 33 1.60 -10.91 -7.76
C ARG A 33 1.98 -12.40 -7.87
N PRO A 34 2.28 -13.07 -6.76
CA PRO A 34 2.50 -14.52 -6.77
C PRO A 34 1.34 -15.22 -7.48
N GLN A 35 1.66 -16.09 -8.45
CA GLN A 35 0.64 -16.90 -9.15
C GLN A 35 0.13 -18.05 -8.29
N GLN A 36 0.74 -18.28 -7.13
CA GLN A 36 0.36 -19.31 -6.18
C GLN A 36 -0.38 -18.65 -5.01
N GLY A 37 -1.65 -19.05 -4.82
CA GLY A 37 -2.53 -18.56 -3.75
C GLY A 37 -3.49 -17.45 -4.21
N THR A 38 -4.62 -17.33 -3.50
CA THR A 38 -5.72 -16.41 -3.85
C THR A 38 -5.69 -15.10 -3.07
N TYR A 39 -4.71 -14.91 -2.18
CA TYR A 39 -4.66 -13.75 -1.28
C TYR A 39 -4.69 -12.40 -2.02
N PHE A 40 -4.01 -12.32 -3.17
CA PHE A 40 -3.91 -11.09 -3.96
C PHE A 40 -5.09 -10.87 -4.93
N ASP A 41 -6.01 -11.83 -5.03
CA ASP A 41 -7.20 -11.71 -5.90
C ASP A 41 -8.21 -10.69 -5.35
N LYS A 42 -8.10 -10.33 -4.07
CA LYS A 42 -8.92 -9.29 -3.44
C LYS A 42 -8.58 -7.87 -3.90
N PHE A 43 -7.42 -7.66 -4.52
CA PHE A 43 -7.00 -6.36 -5.02
C PHE A 43 -7.30 -6.25 -6.52
N PRO A 44 -7.76 -5.08 -7.02
CA PRO A 44 -7.90 -4.86 -8.47
C PRO A 44 -6.55 -5.02 -9.18
N PRO A 45 -6.46 -5.22 -10.51
CA PRO A 45 -5.17 -5.34 -11.19
C PRO A 45 -4.26 -4.13 -10.99
N GLY A 46 -2.97 -4.38 -10.71
CA GLY A 46 -1.97 -3.32 -10.45
C GLY A 46 -0.92 -3.74 -9.42
N VAL A 47 -0.11 -2.78 -8.97
CA VAL A 47 0.92 -3.01 -7.94
C VAL A 47 0.28 -3.03 -6.55
N VAL A 48 0.73 -3.95 -5.72
CA VAL A 48 0.35 -4.00 -4.29
C VAL A 48 1.58 -3.68 -3.45
N TYR A 49 1.40 -2.83 -2.44
CA TYR A 49 2.46 -2.40 -1.55
C TYR A 49 2.21 -2.92 -0.15
N THR A 50 3.24 -3.45 0.51
CA THR A 50 3.24 -3.55 1.97
C THR A 50 3.70 -2.21 2.52
N VAL A 51 2.89 -1.63 3.39
CA VAL A 51 3.24 -0.42 4.12
C VAL A 51 3.32 -0.72 5.61
N GLU A 52 4.22 -0.02 6.31
CA GLU A 52 4.37 -0.06 7.76
C GLU A 52 3.97 1.30 8.35
N PHE A 53 3.11 1.29 9.36
CA PHE A 53 2.65 2.50 10.06
C PHE A 53 3.55 2.83 11.25
N GLU A 54 3.41 4.04 11.80
CA GLU A 54 4.17 4.51 12.98
C GLU A 54 3.98 3.63 14.23
N ASP A 55 2.86 2.90 14.33
CA ASP A 55 2.58 1.96 15.42
C ASP A 55 3.28 0.58 15.25
N GLY A 56 4.05 0.41 14.16
CA GLY A 56 4.73 -0.84 13.82
C GLY A 56 3.83 -1.90 13.18
N SER A 57 2.53 -1.62 12.98
CA SER A 57 1.66 -2.50 12.21
C SER A 57 1.95 -2.37 10.72
N SER A 58 1.74 -3.47 9.98
CA SER A 58 1.90 -3.49 8.53
C SER A 58 0.73 -4.16 7.84
N THR A 59 0.39 -3.69 6.65
CA THR A 59 -0.67 -4.25 5.81
C THR A 59 -0.43 -3.94 4.34
N GLN A 60 -1.23 -4.53 3.47
CA GLN A 60 -1.12 -4.36 2.02
C GLN A 60 -2.22 -3.48 1.43
N PHE A 61 -1.82 -2.56 0.55
CA PHE A 61 -2.73 -1.68 -0.19
C PHE A 61 -2.48 -1.74 -1.69
N HIS A 62 -3.54 -1.51 -2.46
CA HIS A 62 -3.41 -1.30 -3.89
C HIS A 62 -2.78 0.08 -4.15
N GLU A 63 -2.09 0.23 -5.28
CA GLU A 63 -1.42 1.47 -5.67
C GLU A 63 -2.32 2.71 -5.78
N ASP A 64 -3.64 2.52 -5.91
CA ASP A 64 -4.63 3.60 -6.00
C ASP A 64 -5.16 4.06 -4.63
N ASP A 65 -4.93 3.25 -3.59
CA ASP A 65 -5.28 3.56 -2.20
C ASP A 65 -4.18 4.39 -1.51
N LEU A 66 -3.07 4.64 -2.22
CA LEU A 66 -1.90 5.33 -1.69
C LEU A 66 -1.63 6.62 -2.47
N GLN A 67 -1.04 7.58 -1.78
CA GLN A 67 -0.48 8.79 -2.37
C GLN A 67 0.81 9.17 -1.63
N LEU A 68 1.73 9.87 -2.29
CA LEU A 68 2.94 10.37 -1.64
C LEU A 68 2.56 11.26 -0.45
N TRP A 69 3.34 11.16 0.62
CA TRP A 69 3.26 12.04 1.76
C TRP A 69 4.04 13.32 1.45
N ASP A 70 3.37 14.48 1.44
CA ASP A 70 3.98 15.81 1.31
C ASP A 70 4.53 16.35 2.64
#